data_AF-A0A6P9ASP2-F1
#
_entry.id   AF-A0A6P9ASP2-F1
#
_cell.length_a   1.000
_cell.length_b   1.000
_cell.length_c   1.000
_cell.angle_alpha   90.00
_cell.angle_beta   90.00
_cell.angle_gamma   90.00
#
_symmetry.space_group_name_H-M   'P 1'
#
loop_
_entity.id
_entity.type
_entity.pdbx_description
1 polymer ?
#
loop_
_entity_poly.entity_id
_entity_poly.type
_entity_poly.pdbx_seq_one_letter_code
_entity_poly.pdbx_strand_id
1 'polypeptide(L)' 'MEACWEKCVDKPGSKLDSRTETCLANCVNRFIDTTLSVTNRFAQLMQKGGH' A
#
# COMPACT_ATOMS: atom_id res chain seq x y z
N MET A 1 2.34 -5.12 -4.97
CA MET A 1 3.68 -4.71 -5.38
C MET A 1 3.60 -3.79 -6.60
N GLU A 2 2.93 -4.23 -7.67
CA GLU A 2 2.71 -3.46 -8.92
C GLU A 2 2.35 -1.99 -8.71
N ALA A 3 1.30 -1.68 -7.94
CA ALA A 3 0.88 -0.29 -7.72
C ALA A 3 1.95 0.61 -7.08
N CYS A 4 2.85 0.04 -6.26
CA CYS A 4 3.97 0.80 -5.70
C CYS A 4 5.13 0.93 -6.69
N TRP A 5 5.35 -0.09 -7.51
CA TRP A 5 6.33 -0.04 -8.58
C TRP A 5 5.97 1.05 -9.60
N GLU A 6 4.74 1.02 -10.13
CA GLU A 6 4.25 2.03 -11.09
C GLU A 6 4.29 3.47 -10.54
N LYS A 7 4.09 3.63 -9.23
CA LYS A 7 4.12 4.96 -8.59
C LYS A 7 5.52 5.48 -8.32
N CYS A 8 6.45 4.60 -7.97
CA CYS A 8 7.76 5.00 -7.44
C CYS A 8 8.91 4.80 -8.42
N VAL A 9 8.76 3.93 -9.43
CA VAL A 9 9.83 3.57 -10.35
C VAL A 9 9.51 4.07 -11.76
N ASP A 10 10.08 5.23 -12.10
CA ASP A 10 9.96 5.83 -13.44
C ASP A 10 10.96 5.20 -14.43
N LYS A 11 12.24 5.17 -14.06
CA LYS A 11 13.32 4.59 -14.90
C LYS A 11 14.06 3.49 -14.14
N PRO A 12 13.92 2.22 -14.54
CA PRO A 12 14.66 1.13 -13.93
C PRO A 12 16.16 1.29 -14.24
N GLY A 13 16.95 1.51 -13.19
CA GLY A 13 18.41 1.47 -13.25
C GLY A 13 18.97 0.13 -12.78
N SER A 14 20.29 -0.02 -12.79
CA SER A 14 20.97 -1.20 -12.22
C SER A 14 20.85 -1.28 -10.69
N LYS A 15 20.50 -0.17 -10.03
CA LYS A 15 20.25 -0.04 -8.61
C LYS A 15 19.13 0.96 -8.38
N LEU A 16 18.40 0.82 -7.28
CA LEU A 16 17.44 1.82 -6.83
C LEU A 16 18.20 2.99 -6.20
N ASP A 17 17.78 4.21 -6.51
CA ASP A 17 18.28 5.37 -5.77
C ASP A 17 17.54 5.52 -4.43
N SER A 18 18.13 6.29 -3.51
CA SER A 18 17.60 6.46 -2.15
C SER A 18 16.19 7.05 -2.13
N ARG A 19 15.85 7.87 -3.14
CA ARG A 19 14.50 8.44 -3.32
C ARG A 19 13.49 7.33 -3.64
N THR A 20 13.85 6.45 -4.57
CA THR A 20 13.02 5.33 -5.01
C THR A 20 12.83 4.32 -3.88
N GLU A 21 13.89 3.99 -3.15
CA GLU A 21 13.82 3.13 -1.95
C GLU A 21 12.87 3.71 -0.89
N THR A 22 13.03 5.00 -0.58
CA THR A 22 12.18 5.70 0.39
C THR A 22 10.72 5.74 -0.09
N CYS A 23 10.49 5.99 -1.39
CA CYS A 23 9.15 5.98 -1.98
C CYS A 23 8.50 4.61 -1.85
N LEU A 24 9.21 3.53 -2.20
CA LEU A 24 8.70 2.17 -2.12
C LEU A 24 8.35 1.78 -0.68
N ALA A 25 9.24 2.07 0.28
CA ALA A 25 8.98 1.82 1.69
C ALA A 25 7.71 2.53 2.18
N ASN A 26 7.57 3.83 1.86
CA ASN A 26 6.39 4.61 2.21
C ASN A 26 5.13 4.11 1.51
N CYS A 27 5.22 3.72 0.23
CA CYS A 27 4.09 3.22 -0.53
C CYS A 27 3.55 1.92 0.07
N VAL A 28 4.44 0.97 0.36
CA VAL A 28 4.06 -0.33 0.93
C VAL A 28 3.42 -0.15 2.31
N ASN A 29 4.04 0.67 3.19
CA ASN A 29 3.46 0.97 4.51
C ASN A 29 2.04 1.54 4.39
N ARG A 30 1.85 2.56 3.53
CA ARG A 30 0.52 3.16 3.31
C ARG A 30 -0.48 2.19 2.70
N PHE A 31 -0.04 1.32 1.80
CA PHE A 31 -0.91 0.31 1.19
C PHE A 31 -1.43 -0.68 2.25
N ILE A 32 -0.55 -1.16 3.13
CA ILE A 32 -0.92 -2.05 4.23
C ILE A 32 -1.89 -1.35 5.17
N ASP A 33 -1.57 -0.14 5.64
CA ASP A 33 -2.41 0.63 6.56
C ASP A 33 -3.82 0.86 5.99
N THR A 34 -3.89 1.25 4.71
CA THR A 34 -5.16 1.49 4.03
C THR A 34 -5.96 0.19 3.88
N THR A 35 -5.30 -0.90 3.50
CA THR A 35 -5.94 -2.20 3.32
C THR A 35 -6.52 -2.70 4.64
N LEU A 36 -5.76 -2.59 5.73
CA LEU A 36 -6.22 -2.96 7.08
C LEU A 36 -7.39 -2.08 7.51
N SER A 37 -7.32 -0.77 7.29
CA SER A 37 -8.41 0.16 7.62
C SER A 37 -9.71 -0.19 6.90
N VAL A 38 -9.65 -0.44 5.59
CA VAL A 38 -10.80 -0.84 4.77
C VAL A 38 -11.36 -2.19 5.23
N THR A 39 -10.48 -3.17 5.44
CA THR A 39 -10.87 -4.52 5.89
C THR A 39 -11.56 -4.47 7.25
N ASN A 40 -11.00 -3.73 8.20
CA ASN A 40 -11.57 -3.55 9.53
C ASN A 40 -12.95 -2.87 9.47
N ARG A 41 -13.10 -1.83 8.64
CA ARG A 41 -14.40 -1.18 8.43
C ARG A 41 -15.43 -2.14 7.85
N PHE A 42 -15.04 -2.94 6.86
CA PHE A 42 -15.94 -3.93 6.26
C PHE A 42 -16.36 -5.00 7.28
N ALA A 43 -15.42 -5.52 8.06
CA ALA A 43 -15.71 -6.48 9.13
C ALA A 43 -16.66 -5.91 10.20
N GLN A 44 -16.52 -4.63 10.57
CA GLN A 44 -17.43 -3.95 11.50
C GLN A 44 -18.84 -3.81 10.93
N LEU A 45 -18.99 -3.55 9.63
CA LEU A 45 -20.30 -3.46 8.97
C LEU A 45 -20.99 -4.83 8.94
N MET A 46 -20.25 -5.89 8.60
CA MET A 46 -20.78 -7.25 8.60
C MET A 46 -21.25 -7.72 9.99
N GLN A 47 -20.52 -7.37 11.05
CA GLN A 47 -20.94 -7.68 12.42
C GLN A 47 -22.23 -6.96 12.83
N LYS A 48 -22.44 -5.73 12.33
CA LYS A 48 -23.64 -4.94 12.64
C LYS A 48 -24.87 -5.35 11.82
N GLY A 49 -24.69 -5.88 10.61
CA GLY A 49 -25.77 -6.31 9.72
C GLY A 49 -26.29 -7.74 9.96
N GLY A 50 -25.72 -8.47 10.92
CA GLY A 50 -26.11 -9.85 11.26
C GLY A 50 -27.16 -9.97 12.37
N HIS A 51 -27.90 -8.91 12.69
CA HIS A 51 -29.05 -8.92 13.61
C HIS A 51 -30.33 -8.65 12.82
#